data_AF-A0A2C5XPS5-F1
#
_entry.id   AF-A0A2C5XPS5-F1
#
_cell.length_a   1.000
_cell.length_b   1.000
_cell.length_c   1.000
_cell.angle_alpha   90.00
_cell.angle_beta   90.00
_cell.angle_gamma   90.00
#
_symmetry.space_group_name_H-M   'P 1'
#
loop_
_entity.id
_entity.type
_entity.pdbx_description
1 polymer ?
#
loop_
_entity_poly.entity_id
_entity_poly.type
_entity_poly.pdbx_seq_one_letter_code
_entity_poly.pdbx_strand_id
1 'polypeptide(L)'
;MPSISKPCHNCRRRRLRCDRSWPSCHKCAGSGQECLGYGRVFVWAQTLHAHGVLKAQAQPQAASVALPACPSLKAPRCKSSEPYQRPACTWP
;
A
#
# COMPACT_ATOMS: atom_id res chain seq x y z
N MET A 1 0.08 -16.61 28.07
CA MET A 1 -0.44 -15.23 27.94
C MET A 1 -0.01 -14.63 26.60
N PRO A 2 -0.91 -14.04 25.79
CA PRO A 2 -0.52 -13.34 24.58
C PRO A 2 0.44 -12.21 24.94
N SER A 3 1.59 -12.15 24.26
CA SER A 3 2.63 -11.17 24.53
C SER A 3 2.15 -9.75 24.14
N ILE A 4 1.81 -8.96 25.17
CA ILE A 4 1.17 -7.62 25.13
C ILE A 4 2.04 -6.52 24.50
N SER A 5 3.12 -6.84 23.79
CA SER A 5 4.00 -5.82 23.21
C SER A 5 3.39 -5.09 22.00
N LYS A 6 2.43 -5.70 21.29
CA LYS A 6 1.81 -5.07 20.12
C LYS A 6 0.58 -4.23 20.49
N PRO A 7 0.39 -3.03 19.91
CA PRO A 7 -0.87 -2.31 19.99
C PRO A 7 -1.97 -3.05 19.20
N CYS A 8 -3.24 -2.80 19.53
CA CYS A 8 -4.34 -3.34 18.73
C CYS A 8 -4.33 -2.77 17.30
N HIS A 9 -4.96 -3.46 16.36
CA HIS A 9 -5.00 -3.04 14.94
C HIS A 9 -5.60 -1.65 14.74
N ASN A 10 -6.65 -1.31 15.48
CA ASN A 10 -7.29 -0.01 15.37
C ASN A 10 -6.35 1.12 15.83
N CYS A 11 -5.71 0.96 16.99
CA CYS A 11 -4.73 1.93 17.47
C CYS A 11 -3.52 2.02 16.56
N ARG A 12 -3.06 0.89 15.99
CA ARG A 12 -1.97 0.87 15.01
C ARG A 12 -2.33 1.65 13.74
N ARG A 13 -3.52 1.45 13.17
CA ARG A 13 -3.99 2.15 11.96
C ARG A 13 -4.19 3.65 12.22
N ARG A 14 -4.71 3.99 13.40
CA ARG A 14 -4.91 5.39 13.85
C ARG A 14 -3.62 6.07 14.36
N ARG A 15 -2.51 5.33 14.48
CA ARG A 15 -1.21 5.81 15.02
C ARG A 15 -1.33 6.39 16.43
N LEU A 16 -2.19 5.80 17.26
CA LEU A 16 -2.40 6.17 18.66
C LEU A 16 -1.70 5.17 19.60
N ARG A 17 -1.28 5.63 20.78
CA ARG A 17 -0.85 4.71 21.86
C ARG A 17 -2.04 3.84 22.28
N CYS A 18 -1.81 2.55 22.51
CA CYS A 18 -2.85 1.58 22.84
C CYS A 18 -2.75 1.17 24.31
N ASP A 19 -3.87 1.23 25.04
CA ASP A 19 -3.95 0.92 26.48
C ASP A 19 -3.99 -0.58 26.79
N ARG A 20 -4.09 -1.42 25.74
CA ARG A 20 -3.94 -2.89 25.82
C ARG A 20 -4.87 -3.61 26.83
N SER A 21 -5.97 -2.97 27.22
CA SER A 21 -7.01 -3.56 28.07
C SER A 21 -7.73 -4.71 27.37
N TRP A 22 -8.03 -5.78 28.11
CA TRP A 22 -8.84 -6.92 27.65
C TRP A 22 -10.28 -6.74 28.16
N PRO A 23 -11.34 -7.02 27.37
CA PRO A 23 -11.40 -7.62 26.03
C PRO A 23 -11.17 -6.64 24.87
N SER A 24 -11.26 -5.34 25.12
CA SER A 24 -11.13 -4.29 24.11
C SER A 24 -10.35 -3.11 24.70
N CYS A 25 -9.62 -2.40 23.82
CA CYS A 25 -8.87 -1.21 24.21
C CYS A 25 -9.82 -0.07 24.61
N HIS A 26 -9.54 0.67 25.70
CA HIS A 26 -10.40 1.78 26.14
C HIS A 26 -10.65 2.83 25.05
N LYS A 27 -9.63 3.15 24.24
CA LYS A 27 -9.78 4.03 23.05
C LYS A 27 -10.77 3.49 22.02
N CYS A 28 -10.79 2.17 21.82
CA CYS A 28 -11.67 1.50 20.89
C CYS A 28 -13.11 1.55 21.41
N ALA A 29 -13.30 1.24 22.69
CA ALA A 29 -14.58 1.33 23.38
C ALA A 29 -15.15 2.76 23.37
N GLY A 30 -14.33 3.77 23.72
CA GLY A 30 -14.75 5.18 23.70
C GLY A 30 -15.02 5.71 22.29
N SER A 31 -14.39 5.13 21.26
CA SER A 31 -14.68 5.47 19.86
C SER A 31 -15.93 4.77 19.31
N GLY A 32 -16.55 3.86 20.07
CA GLY A 32 -17.65 3.02 19.57
C GLY A 32 -17.24 2.11 18.41
N GLN A 33 -16.00 1.61 18.39
CA GLN A 33 -15.49 0.73 17.34
C GLN A 33 -15.08 -0.63 17.91
N GLU A 34 -15.40 -1.69 17.18
CA GLU A 34 -15.03 -3.04 17.56
C GLU A 34 -13.52 -3.24 17.49
N CYS A 35 -12.93 -3.72 18.58
CA CYS A 35 -11.49 -3.91 18.68
C CYS A 35 -11.06 -5.19 17.96
N LEU A 36 -10.43 -5.04 16.79
CA LEU A 36 -9.88 -6.14 15.97
C LEU A 36 -8.73 -6.94 16.62
N GLY A 37 -8.47 -6.75 17.91
CA GLY A 37 -7.46 -7.47 18.69
C GLY A 37 -6.01 -7.01 18.49
N TYR A 38 -5.10 -7.75 19.13
CA TYR A 38 -3.66 -7.42 19.30
C TYR A 38 -2.71 -8.28 18.44
N GLY A 39 -3.25 -9.17 17.61
CA GLY A 39 -2.50 -10.15 16.80
C GLY A 39 -2.24 -9.69 15.37
N ARG A 40 -1.98 -10.63 14.45
CA ARG A 40 -2.07 -10.37 13.00
C ARG A 40 -3.48 -10.76 12.55
N VAL A 41 -4.16 -9.94 11.75
CA VAL A 41 -5.39 -10.38 11.09
C VAL A 41 -4.97 -11.24 9.90
N PHE A 42 -5.39 -12.50 9.88
CA PHE A 42 -5.22 -13.35 8.70
C PHE A 42 -6.35 -13.03 7.73
N VAL A 43 -5.99 -12.72 6.48
CA VAL A 43 -6.95 -12.59 5.39
C VAL A 43 -6.71 -13.79 4.48
N TRP A 44 -7.75 -14.57 4.21
CA TRP A 44 -7.68 -15.64 3.24
C TRP A 44 -7.75 -15.04 1.84
N ALA A 45 -6.59 -14.78 1.23
CA ALA A 45 -6.52 -14.31 -0.13
C ALA A 45 -6.66 -15.50 -1.08
N GLN A 46 -7.76 -15.58 -1.83
CA GLN A 46 -7.92 -16.53 -2.93
C GLN A 46 -6.93 -16.14 -4.04
N THR A 47 -5.82 -16.87 -4.19
CA THR A 47 -4.89 -16.65 -5.29
C THR A 47 -5.45 -17.25 -6.58
N LEU A 48 -5.74 -16.39 -7.56
CA LEU A 48 -5.95 -16.82 -8.94
C LEU A 48 -4.61 -17.35 -9.46
N HIS A 49 -4.47 -18.67 -9.51
CA HIS A 49 -3.33 -19.33 -10.12
C HIS A 49 -3.43 -19.19 -11.65
N ALA A 50 -2.66 -18.30 -12.24
CA ALA A 50 -2.38 -18.34 -13.67
C ALA A 50 -0.89 -18.08 -13.91
N HIS A 51 -0.03 -18.90 -13.30
CA HIS A 51 1.29 -19.12 -13.87
C HIS A 51 1.10 -19.94 -15.16
N GLY A 52 1.06 -19.24 -16.29
CA GLY A 52 0.92 -19.85 -17.60
C GLY A 52 1.04 -18.80 -18.71
N VAL A 53 2.25 -18.29 -18.91
CA VAL A 53 2.60 -17.53 -20.12
C VAL A 53 2.53 -18.49 -21.31
N LEU A 54 1.46 -18.49 -22.10
CA LEU A 54 1.43 -18.98 -23.49
C LEU A 54 0.24 -18.39 -24.26
N LYS A 55 0.44 -17.25 -24.93
CA LYS A 55 0.27 -17.06 -26.39
C LYS A 55 0.04 -15.59 -26.73
N ALA A 56 0.99 -15.05 -27.49
CA ALA A 56 0.72 -13.97 -28.41
C ALA A 56 -0.28 -14.45 -29.48
N GLN A 57 -1.30 -13.64 -29.76
CA GLN A 57 -1.59 -13.06 -31.09
C GLN A 57 -3.08 -12.72 -31.28
N ALA A 58 -3.25 -11.55 -31.91
CA ALA A 58 -4.39 -11.06 -32.68
C ALA A 58 -5.73 -10.86 -31.96
N GLN A 59 -5.99 -9.60 -31.59
CA GLN A 59 -7.34 -9.06 -31.37
C GLN A 59 -8.09 -8.94 -32.70
N PRO A 60 -9.36 -9.38 -32.76
CA PRO A 60 -10.34 -8.76 -33.62
C PRO A 60 -11.49 -8.12 -32.80
N GLN A 61 -11.67 -6.83 -33.06
CA GLN A 61 -12.94 -6.10 -33.20
C GLN A 61 -13.84 -5.88 -31.96
N ALA A 62 -13.82 -4.62 -31.52
CA ALA A 62 -14.96 -3.71 -31.27
C ALA A 62 -16.08 -4.11 -30.29
N ALA A 63 -16.04 -3.52 -29.10
CA ALA A 63 -17.22 -2.88 -28.50
C ALA A 63 -16.76 -1.65 -27.70
N SER A 64 -17.07 -0.49 -28.24
CA SER A 64 -16.80 0.83 -27.70
C SER A 64 -17.60 1.11 -26.43
N VAL A 65 -16.90 1.33 -25.31
CA VAL A 65 -17.39 2.25 -24.27
C VAL A 65 -16.33 3.33 -24.10
N ALA A 66 -16.65 4.51 -24.62
CA ALA A 66 -15.81 5.68 -24.53
C ALA A 66 -15.71 6.15 -23.07
N LEU A 67 -14.49 6.13 -22.52
CA LEU A 67 -14.12 7.00 -21.41
C LEU A 67 -13.54 8.29 -22.02
N PRO A 68 -13.86 9.49 -21.50
CA PRO A 68 -13.23 10.71 -21.98
C PRO A 68 -11.73 10.66 -21.67
N ALA A 69 -10.94 10.65 -22.73
CA ALA A 69 -9.50 10.69 -22.72
C ALA A 69 -8.99 12.00 -22.08
N CYS A 70 -7.96 11.88 -21.23
CA CYS A 70 -6.99 12.96 -21.11
C CYS A 70 -6.07 12.89 -22.35
N PRO A 71 -6.04 13.91 -23.22
CA PRO A 71 -5.16 13.89 -24.38
C PRO A 71 -3.71 14.07 -23.92
N SER A 72 -2.95 13.01 -24.15
CA SER A 72 -1.51 12.99 -24.32
C SER A 72 -0.94 14.32 -24.83
N LEU A 73 -0.16 15.00 -23.99
CA LEU A 73 1.02 15.69 -24.50
C LEU A 73 2.24 14.90 -24.06
N LYS A 74 2.91 14.34 -25.06
CA LYS A 74 4.19 13.68 -24.98
C LYS A 74 5.22 14.67 -24.42
N ALA A 75 5.91 14.29 -23.36
CA ALA A 75 7.19 14.91 -23.00
C ALA A 75 8.21 13.79 -22.73
N PRO A 76 9.48 14.02 -23.10
CA PRO A 76 10.38 12.98 -23.53
C PRO A 76 10.92 12.16 -22.36
N ARG A 77 11.24 10.91 -22.69
CA ARG A 77 12.08 10.03 -21.88
C ARG A 77 13.44 10.70 -21.70
N CYS A 78 13.69 11.34 -20.56
CA CYS A 78 15.02 11.74 -20.16
C CYS A 78 15.84 10.47 -19.90
N LYS A 79 16.56 10.06 -20.96
CA LYS A 79 17.66 9.11 -20.88
C LYS A 79 18.81 9.81 -20.15
N SER A 80 19.50 9.03 -19.33
CA SER A 80 20.80 9.30 -18.72
C SER A 80 21.74 10.20 -19.54
N SER A 81 22.44 11.10 -18.83
CA SER A 81 23.91 11.28 -18.83
C SER A 81 24.29 12.75 -18.75
N GLU A 82 24.75 13.23 -17.58
CA GLU A 82 25.95 14.09 -17.49
C GLU A 82 26.33 14.30 -16.01
N PRO A 83 27.63 14.20 -15.63
CA PRO A 83 28.09 14.28 -14.25
C PRO A 83 28.30 15.74 -13.87
N TYR A 84 27.39 16.32 -13.07
CA TYR A 84 27.66 17.60 -12.43
C TYR A 84 28.38 17.36 -11.11
N GLN A 85 29.70 17.53 -11.16
CA GLN A 85 30.62 17.61 -10.03
C GLN A 85 30.00 18.33 -8.83
N ARG A 86 30.05 17.67 -7.67
CA ARG A 86 29.86 18.32 -6.37
C ARG A 86 31.01 19.32 -6.19
N PRO A 87 30.78 20.61 -5.89
CA PRO A 87 31.86 21.46 -5.45
C PRO A 87 32.40 20.93 -4.12
N ALA A 88 33.72 20.83 -4.03
CA ALA A 88 34.42 20.47 -2.81
C ALA A 88 34.10 21.50 -1.73
N CYS A 89 33.43 21.08 -0.66
CA CYS A 89 33.35 21.87 0.57
C CYS A 89 34.75 21.84 1.21
N THR A 90 35.59 22.81 0.86
CA THR A 90 36.82 23.11 1.62
C THR A 90 36.40 23.86 2.88
N TRP A 91 36.50 23.18 4.01
CA TRP A 91 36.40 23.79 5.32
C TRP A 91 37.76 24.42 5.70
N PRO A 92 37.78 25.58 6.37
CA PRO A 92 38.99 26.13 6.97
C PRO A 92 39.50 25.30 8.15
#